data_AF-A0A0R2XLW4-F1
#
_entry.id   AF-A0A0R2XLW4-F1
#
_cell.length_a   1.000
_cell.length_b   1.000
_cell.length_c   1.000
_cell.angle_alpha   90.00
_cell.angle_beta   90.00
_cell.angle_gamma   90.00
#
_symmetry.space_group_name_H-M   'P 1'
#
loop_
_entity.id
_entity.type
_entity.pdbx_description
1 polymer ?
#
loop_
_entity_poly.entity_id
_entity_poly.type
_entity_poly.pdbx_seq_one_letter_code
_entity_poly.pdbx_strand_id
1 'polypeptide(L)'
;MIKLFSNGCEGITQLEAEPFKPTAVLEDFVNLMNMLYDGQGNLFEIKKYKDGTISLIGSTNLLSAATDWEVGEFDLDSFEQIIDGLRSSYGEAVDLVKNGVLAQDPSTIALGEFLAPLIAPSQKVVVQLTDPEYGNTEFIIET
;
A
#
# COMPACT_ATOMS: atom_id res chain seq x y z
N MET A 1 3.28 -13.88 -11.39
CA MET A 1 2.29 -13.18 -10.54
C MET A 1 3.03 -12.16 -9.69
N ILE A 2 2.93 -10.88 -10.03
CA ILE A 2 3.46 -9.80 -9.19
C ILE A 2 2.43 -9.52 -8.11
N LYS A 3 2.75 -9.88 -6.88
CA LYS A 3 1.85 -9.70 -5.74
C LYS A 3 2.27 -8.46 -4.99
N LEU A 4 1.66 -7.32 -5.33
CA LEU A 4 2.11 -6.03 -4.80
C LEU A 4 1.84 -5.84 -3.30
N PHE A 5 1.03 -6.68 -2.66
CA PHE A 5 0.72 -6.59 -1.22
C PHE A 5 0.35 -7.94 -0.61
N SER A 6 1.02 -9.04 -0.99
CA SER A 6 0.63 -10.33 -0.39
C SER A 6 1.25 -10.55 0.98
N ASN A 7 0.38 -10.57 1.96
CA ASN A 7 0.55 -11.42 3.15
C ASN A 7 0.20 -12.88 2.80
N GLY A 8 -0.29 -13.14 1.58
CA GLY A 8 -0.57 -14.47 1.07
C GLY A 8 -1.79 -15.15 1.68
N CYS A 9 -2.64 -14.42 2.40
CA CYS A 9 -3.76 -14.98 3.15
C CYS A 9 -5.10 -14.65 2.48
N GLU A 10 -5.96 -15.66 2.31
CA GLU A 10 -7.34 -15.52 1.85
C GLU A 10 -8.20 -15.14 3.08
N GLY A 11 -8.79 -13.94 3.15
CA GLY A 11 -9.61 -13.55 4.31
C GLY A 11 -9.81 -12.05 4.56
N ILE A 12 -10.38 -11.70 5.71
CA ILE A 12 -10.54 -10.32 6.21
C ILE A 12 -9.26 -9.91 6.97
N THR A 13 -8.11 -10.06 6.32
CA THR A 13 -6.83 -9.66 6.91
C THR A 13 -6.71 -8.13 6.80
N GLN A 14 -6.43 -7.50 7.94
CA GLN A 14 -6.43 -6.05 8.10
C GLN A 14 -5.08 -5.59 8.64
N LEU A 15 -4.58 -4.49 8.09
CA LEU A 15 -3.48 -3.74 8.63
C LEU A 15 -3.99 -2.45 9.28
N GLU A 16 -3.49 -2.11 10.46
CA GLU A 16 -3.76 -0.84 11.12
C GLU A 16 -2.48 -0.26 11.71
N ALA A 17 -2.16 0.98 11.33
CA ALA A 17 -1.07 1.74 11.92
C ALA A 17 -1.55 2.59 13.10
N GLU A 18 -0.76 2.64 14.17
CA GLU A 18 -0.94 3.63 15.23
C GLU A 18 -0.89 5.06 14.67
N PRO A 19 -1.53 6.05 15.32
CA PRO A 19 -1.54 7.42 14.84
C PRO A 19 -0.13 7.98 14.61
N PHE A 20 0.15 8.47 13.41
CA PHE A 20 1.44 9.06 13.03
C PHE A 20 1.25 10.38 12.27
N LYS A 21 2.30 11.20 12.19
CA LYS A 21 2.31 12.40 11.33
C LYS A 21 2.65 11.99 9.90
N PRO A 22 1.74 12.19 8.93
CA PRO A 22 2.02 11.82 7.55
C PRO A 22 2.93 12.83 6.85
N THR A 23 3.53 12.41 5.74
CA THR A 23 4.09 13.34 4.76
C THR A 23 2.98 14.01 3.95
N ALA A 24 3.31 15.06 3.20
CA ALA A 24 2.35 15.74 2.32
C ALA A 24 1.83 14.84 1.17
N VAL A 25 2.53 13.74 0.88
CA VAL A 25 2.27 12.83 -0.25
C VAL A 25 1.27 11.72 0.11
N LEU A 26 0.99 11.50 1.40
CA LEU A 26 0.18 10.36 1.86
C LEU A 26 -1.22 10.30 1.24
N GLU A 27 -1.94 11.43 1.17
CA GLU A 27 -3.31 11.41 0.63
C GLU A 27 -3.32 11.07 -0.86
N ASP A 28 -2.39 11.63 -1.63
CA ASP A 28 -2.24 11.33 -3.06
C ASP A 28 -1.84 9.88 -3.29
N PHE A 29 -0.94 9.34 -2.45
CA PHE A 29 -0.57 7.93 -2.48
C PHE A 29 -1.79 7.03 -2.21
N VAL A 30 -2.53 7.26 -1.13
CA VAL A 30 -3.70 6.44 -0.79
C VAL A 30 -4.76 6.49 -1.90
N ASN A 31 -5.01 7.67 -2.46
CA ASN A 31 -5.95 7.84 -3.55
C ASN A 31 -5.51 7.08 -4.82
N LEU A 32 -4.22 7.15 -5.15
CA LEU A 32 -3.65 6.42 -6.28
C LEU A 32 -3.79 4.90 -6.06
N MET A 33 -3.44 4.40 -4.88
CA MET A 33 -3.53 2.98 -4.55
C MET A 33 -4.96 2.46 -4.59
N ASN A 34 -5.92 3.23 -4.07
CA ASN A 34 -7.34 2.89 -4.14
C ASN A 34 -7.88 2.91 -5.58
N MET A 35 -7.36 3.79 -6.45
CA MET A 35 -7.73 3.82 -7.87
C MET A 35 -7.20 2.60 -8.63
N LEU A 36 -6.00 2.13 -8.27
CA LEU A 36 -5.36 0.96 -8.89
C LEU A 36 -5.91 -0.36 -8.35
N TYR A 37 -6.66 -0.32 -7.25
CA TYR A 37 -7.30 -1.48 -6.65
C TYR A 37 -8.61 -1.82 -7.38
N ASP A 38 -8.74 -3.05 -7.84
CA ASP A 38 -9.90 -3.57 -8.57
C ASP A 38 -10.86 -4.40 -7.67
N GLY A 39 -10.53 -4.54 -6.39
CA GLY A 39 -11.38 -5.21 -5.42
C GLY A 39 -12.61 -4.39 -5.02
N GLN A 40 -13.49 -4.99 -4.22
CA GLN A 40 -14.64 -4.27 -3.68
C GLN A 40 -14.19 -3.37 -2.52
N GLY A 41 -14.37 -2.05 -2.67
CA GLY A 41 -14.08 -1.05 -1.63
C GLY A 41 -12.72 -0.38 -1.78
N ASN A 42 -12.24 0.23 -0.68
CA ASN A 42 -10.92 0.86 -0.65
C ASN A 42 -9.87 -0.16 -0.20
N LEU A 43 -8.68 -0.11 -0.80
CA LEU A 43 -7.51 -0.81 -0.30
C LEU A 43 -7.03 -0.18 1.02
N PHE A 44 -7.02 1.16 1.08
CA PHE A 44 -6.61 1.93 2.25
C PHE A 44 -7.65 2.98 2.65
N GLU A 45 -7.82 3.15 3.95
CA GLU A 45 -8.61 4.21 4.57
C GLU A 45 -7.75 5.06 5.51
N ILE A 46 -7.98 6.37 5.48
CA ILE A 46 -7.30 7.33 6.35
C ILE A 46 -8.26 7.77 7.45
N LYS A 47 -7.88 7.51 8.70
CA LYS A 47 -8.55 8.07 9.87
C LYS A 47 -7.76 9.26 10.39
N LYS A 48 -8.33 10.47 10.24
CA LYS A 48 -7.70 11.73 10.66
C LYS A 48 -8.03 12.09 12.10
N TYR A 49 -7.04 12.56 12.86
CA TYR A 49 -7.20 13.03 14.23
C TYR A 49 -7.04 14.55 14.34
N LYS A 50 -7.53 15.13 15.45
CA LYS A 50 -7.57 16.59 15.65
C LYS A 50 -6.19 17.23 15.80
N ASP A 51 -5.19 16.45 16.18
CA ASP A 51 -3.80 16.88 16.35
C ASP A 51 -2.99 16.82 15.05
N GLY A 52 -3.63 16.46 13.94
CA GLY A 52 -2.99 16.33 12.63
C GLY A 52 -2.30 14.98 12.40
N THR A 53 -2.36 14.05 13.36
CA THR A 53 -1.96 12.66 13.12
C THR A 53 -3.03 11.90 12.34
N ILE A 54 -2.65 10.79 11.74
CA ILE A 54 -3.53 9.87 11.03
C ILE A 54 -3.23 8.43 11.39
N SER A 55 -4.24 7.57 11.32
CA SER A 55 -4.07 6.11 11.26
C SER A 55 -4.42 5.65 9.86
N LEU A 56 -3.61 4.76 9.31
CA LEU A 56 -3.90 4.10 8.05
C LEU A 56 -4.46 2.71 8.34
N ILE A 57 -5.60 2.41 7.76
CA ILE A 57 -6.23 1.10 7.81
C ILE A 57 -6.16 0.53 6.39
N GLY A 58 -5.55 -0.64 6.22
CA GLY A 58 -5.39 -1.27 4.92
C GLY A 58 -6.01 -2.66 4.90
N SER A 59 -6.62 -3.03 3.79
CA SER A 59 -6.79 -4.43 3.45
C SER A 59 -5.46 -4.98 2.97
N THR A 60 -5.15 -6.23 3.33
CA THR A 60 -4.00 -6.94 2.75
C THR A 60 -4.40 -7.75 1.51
N ASN A 61 -5.59 -7.47 0.95
CA ASN A 61 -6.02 -8.05 -0.31
C ASN A 61 -5.16 -7.54 -1.46
N LEU A 62 -5.07 -8.37 -2.50
CA LEU A 62 -4.24 -8.15 -3.68
C LEU A 62 -4.62 -6.84 -4.37
N LEU A 63 -3.63 -5.97 -4.67
CA LEU A 63 -3.76 -5.09 -5.83
C LEU A 63 -3.72 -5.97 -7.08
N SER A 64 -4.85 -6.25 -7.72
CA SER A 64 -4.90 -6.76 -9.09
C SER A 64 -4.90 -5.61 -10.09
N ALA A 65 -3.92 -4.72 -9.97
CA ALA A 65 -3.61 -3.86 -11.10
C ALA A 65 -2.87 -4.72 -12.12
N ALA A 66 -3.53 -5.12 -13.21
CA ALA A 66 -2.94 -5.72 -14.41
C ALA A 66 -2.45 -7.19 -14.33
N THR A 67 -3.14 -8.06 -13.59
CA THR A 67 -3.00 -9.51 -13.80
C THR A 67 -4.09 -10.02 -14.73
N ASP A 68 -3.70 -10.55 -15.89
CA ASP A 68 -4.59 -11.46 -16.61
C ASP A 68 -4.78 -12.70 -15.74
N TRP A 69 -5.97 -12.80 -15.14
CA TRP A 69 -6.34 -13.88 -14.23
C TRP A 69 -6.29 -15.26 -14.91
N GLU A 70 -6.29 -15.33 -16.25
CA GLU A 70 -6.14 -16.57 -17.01
C GLU A 70 -4.68 -17.00 -17.17
N VAL A 71 -3.72 -16.06 -17.07
CA VAL A 71 -2.30 -16.29 -17.42
C VAL A 71 -1.33 -16.06 -16.25
N GLY A 72 -1.73 -15.32 -15.21
CA GLY A 72 -0.95 -15.13 -13.98
C GLY A 72 0.30 -14.25 -14.12
N GLU A 73 0.45 -13.55 -15.24
CA GLU A 73 1.52 -12.59 -15.52
C GLU A 73 1.04 -11.17 -15.27
N PHE A 74 1.88 -10.36 -14.62
CA PHE A 74 1.64 -8.93 -14.45
C PHE A 74 2.17 -8.23 -15.69
N ASP A 75 1.31 -7.51 -16.38
CA ASP A 75 1.73 -6.70 -17.52
C ASP A 75 2.41 -5.43 -17.03
N LEU A 76 3.73 -5.53 -16.84
CA LEU A 76 4.55 -4.43 -16.36
C LEU A 76 4.52 -3.23 -17.31
N ASP A 77 4.50 -3.47 -18.63
CA ASP A 77 4.49 -2.41 -19.63
C ASP A 77 3.18 -1.61 -19.59
N SER A 78 2.04 -2.30 -19.42
CA SER A 78 0.74 -1.64 -19.24
C SER A 78 0.66 -0.91 -17.90
N PHE A 79 1.20 -1.49 -16.83
CA PHE A 79 1.25 -0.83 -15.52
C PHE A 79 2.07 0.47 -15.58
N GLU A 80 3.26 0.43 -16.17
CA GLU A 80 4.10 1.61 -16.32
C GLU A 80 3.41 2.71 -17.14
N GLN A 81 2.74 2.36 -18.23
CA GLN A 81 1.98 3.32 -19.04
C GLN A 81 0.84 3.98 -18.26
N ILE A 82 0.09 3.19 -17.48
CA ILE A 82 -1.00 3.69 -16.64
C ILE A 82 -0.45 4.65 -15.58
N ILE A 83 0.58 4.21 -14.84
CA ILE A 83 1.19 4.97 -13.73
C ILE A 83 1.84 6.27 -14.24
N ASP A 84 2.56 6.23 -15.36
CA ASP A 84 3.18 7.42 -15.93
C ASP A 84 2.12 8.42 -16.42
N GLY A 85 0.99 7.95 -16.95
CA GLY A 85 -0.16 8.78 -17.30
C GLY A 85 -0.81 9.49 -16.10
N LEU A 86 -0.66 8.96 -14.89
CA LEU A 86 -1.21 9.50 -13.65
C LEU A 86 -0.27 10.53 -12.97
N ARG A 87 0.97 10.68 -13.46
CA ARG A 87 1.99 11.55 -12.84
C ARG A 87 1.58 13.02 -12.75
N SER A 88 0.84 13.54 -13.74
CA SER A 88 0.33 14.92 -13.69
C SER A 88 -0.68 15.16 -12.57
N SER A 89 -1.36 14.11 -12.11
CA SER A 89 -2.43 14.18 -11.12
C SER A 89 -1.96 13.83 -9.71
N TYR A 90 -0.97 12.94 -9.58
CA TYR A 90 -0.52 12.39 -8.30
C TYR A 90 0.96 12.65 -7.98
N GLY A 91 1.72 13.26 -8.91
CA GLY A 91 3.07 13.76 -8.66
C GLY A 91 4.02 12.72 -8.07
N GLU A 92 4.61 13.04 -6.92
CA GLU A 92 5.60 12.20 -6.23
C GLU A 92 5.03 10.85 -5.76
N ALA A 93 3.70 10.75 -5.51
CA ALA A 93 3.07 9.49 -5.16
C ALA A 93 3.23 8.44 -6.26
N VAL A 94 3.24 8.85 -7.53
CA VAL A 94 3.50 7.98 -8.68
C VAL A 94 4.90 7.40 -8.61
N ASP A 95 5.90 8.23 -8.27
CA ASP A 95 7.28 7.79 -8.17
C ASP A 95 7.44 6.78 -7.01
N LEU A 96 6.75 6.98 -5.88
CA LEU A 96 6.73 6.03 -4.76
C LEU A 96 6.11 4.69 -5.13
N VAL A 97 4.95 4.70 -5.78
CA VAL A 97 4.27 3.48 -6.25
C VAL A 97 5.15 2.74 -7.26
N LYS A 98 5.66 3.45 -8.26
CA LYS A 98 6.53 2.91 -9.30
C LYS A 98 7.79 2.29 -8.72
N ASN A 99 8.49 3.00 -7.84
CA ASN A 99 9.70 2.49 -7.21
C ASN A 99 9.41 1.28 -6.31
N GLY A 100 8.31 1.30 -5.55
CA GLY A 100 7.91 0.14 -4.74
C GLY A 100 7.64 -1.11 -5.58
N VAL A 101 6.96 -0.96 -6.72
CA VAL A 101 6.68 -2.05 -7.67
C VAL A 101 7.95 -2.55 -8.38
N LEU A 102 8.81 -1.63 -8.83
CA LEU A 102 9.99 -1.95 -9.65
C LEU A 102 11.22 -2.39 -8.84
N ALA A 103 11.32 -1.99 -7.57
CA ALA A 103 12.50 -2.29 -6.75
C ALA A 103 12.49 -3.67 -6.12
N GLN A 104 11.38 -4.43 -6.22
CA GLN A 104 11.20 -5.67 -5.45
C GLN A 104 11.05 -6.90 -6.32
N ASP A 105 11.48 -8.04 -5.77
CA ASP A 105 11.17 -9.35 -6.35
C ASP A 105 9.64 -9.47 -6.43
N PRO A 106 9.08 -9.82 -7.60
CA PRO A 106 7.64 -9.86 -7.83
C PRO A 106 6.85 -10.79 -6.88
N SER A 107 7.54 -11.66 -6.14
CA SER A 107 6.92 -12.65 -5.26
C SER A 107 6.41 -12.11 -3.93
N THR A 108 6.93 -11.01 -3.39
CA THR A 108 6.47 -10.44 -2.10
C THR A 108 6.93 -9.00 -1.93
N ILE A 109 5.99 -8.08 -1.77
CA ILE A 109 6.28 -6.74 -1.25
C ILE A 109 5.81 -6.62 0.19
N ALA A 110 6.71 -6.22 1.09
CA ALA A 110 6.35 -5.95 2.47
C ALA A 110 5.65 -4.59 2.59
N LEU A 111 4.36 -4.58 2.95
CA LEU A 111 3.54 -3.38 3.12
C LEU A 111 4.18 -2.32 4.04
N GLY A 112 5.01 -2.72 5.02
CA GLY A 112 5.78 -1.79 5.84
C GLY A 112 6.74 -0.88 5.05
N GLU A 113 7.28 -1.35 3.93
CA GLU A 113 8.19 -0.58 3.08
C GLU A 113 7.45 0.50 2.28
N PHE A 114 6.17 0.28 1.93
CA PHE A 114 5.32 1.31 1.33
C PHE A 114 4.90 2.38 2.32
N LEU A 115 4.79 2.03 3.61
CA LEU A 115 4.36 2.98 4.64
C LEU A 115 5.50 3.90 5.10
N ALA A 116 6.74 3.39 5.16
CA ALA A 116 7.90 4.16 5.59
C ALA A 116 8.06 5.54 4.92
N PRO A 117 8.01 5.69 3.57
CA PRO A 117 8.13 7.00 2.92
C PRO A 117 6.93 7.93 3.15
N LEU A 118 5.82 7.42 3.70
CA LEU A 118 4.61 8.19 3.97
C LEU A 118 4.54 8.71 5.40
N ILE A 119 5.46 8.28 6.26
CA ILE A 119 5.60 8.71 7.64
C ILE A 119 6.65 9.84 7.68
N ALA A 120 6.32 10.96 8.31
CA ALA A 120 7.29 12.05 8.47
C ALA A 120 8.50 11.61 9.32
N PRO A 121 9.71 12.17 9.12
CA PRO A 121 10.93 11.68 9.76
C PRO A 121 10.90 11.72 11.30
N SER A 122 11.80 10.95 11.92
CA SER A 122 11.99 10.86 13.38
C SER A 122 10.75 10.33 14.13
N GLN A 123 10.06 9.35 13.55
CA GLN A 123 8.92 8.69 14.15
C GLN A 123 9.14 7.18 14.26
N LYS A 124 8.53 6.60 15.29
CA LYS A 124 8.41 5.17 15.49
C LYS A 124 6.92 4.81 15.43
N VAL A 125 6.52 4.05 14.43
CA VAL A 125 5.12 3.70 14.19
C VAL A 125 4.95 2.19 14.33
N VAL A 126 4.05 1.78 15.23
CA VAL A 126 3.65 0.37 15.35
C VAL A 126 2.55 0.11 14.34
N VAL A 127 2.69 -1.00 13.63
CA VAL A 127 1.72 -1.46 12.65
C VAL A 127 1.27 -2.85 13.05
N GLN A 128 -0.03 -3.00 13.25
CA GLN A 128 -0.65 -4.28 13.56
C GLN A 128 -1.19 -4.90 12.28
N LEU A 129 -0.81 -6.15 12.05
CA LEU A 129 -1.41 -7.04 11.09
C LEU A 129 -2.33 -7.99 11.84
N THR A 130 -3.64 -7.91 11.58
CA THR A 130 -4.64 -8.82 12.13
C THR A 130 -5.01 -9.84 11.06
N ASP A 131 -4.72 -11.11 11.33
CA ASP A 131 -5.11 -12.23 10.48
C ASP A 131 -5.99 -13.22 11.28
N PRO A 132 -7.25 -13.45 10.86
CA PRO A 132 -8.16 -14.37 11.55
C PRO A 132 -7.69 -15.83 11.57
N GLU A 133 -6.89 -16.25 10.60
CA GLU A 133 -6.43 -17.64 10.43
C GLU A 133 -5.06 -17.87 11.07
N TYR A 134 -4.15 -16.90 10.96
CA TYR A 134 -2.74 -17.04 11.37
C TYR A 134 -2.38 -16.23 12.62
N GLY A 135 -3.30 -15.41 13.12
CA GLY A 135 -3.12 -14.60 14.32
C GLY A 135 -2.48 -13.23 14.05
N ASN A 136 -2.41 -12.42 15.11
CA ASN A 136 -1.96 -11.03 14.98
C ASN A 136 -0.43 -10.95 15.04
N THR A 137 0.13 -10.15 14.14
CA THR A 137 1.57 -9.83 14.11
C THR A 137 1.75 -8.32 14.22
N GLU A 138 2.80 -7.89 14.91
CA GLU A 138 3.17 -6.48 15.00
C GLU A 138 4.54 -6.26 14.40
N PHE A 139 4.70 -5.14 13.70
CA PHE A 139 6.01 -4.67 13.26
C PHE A 139 6.14 -3.16 13.46
N ILE A 140 7.38 -2.69 13.42
CA ILE A 140 7.75 -1.32 13.75
C ILE A 140 8.41 -0.70 12.55
N ILE A 141 7.96 0.50 12.18
CA ILE A 141 8.60 1.34 11.18
C ILE A 141 9.29 2.49 11.91
N GLU A 142 10.59 2.66 11.65
CA GLU A 142 11.39 3.78 12.15
C GLU A 142 11.80 4.66 10.97
N THR A 143 11.58 5.97 11.11
CA THR A 143 11.83 7.01 10.08
C THR A 143 12.62 8.18 10.65
#